data_AF-A0A2P2LIT0-F1
#
_entry.id   AF-A0A2P2LIT0-F1
#
_cell.length_a   1.000
_cell.length_b   1.000
_cell.length_c   1.000
_cell.angle_alpha   90.00
_cell.angle_beta   90.00
_cell.angle_gamma   90.00
#
_symmetry.space_group_name_H-M   'P 1'
#
loop_
_entity.id
_entity.type
_entity.pdbx_description
1 polymer ?
#
loop_
_entity_poly.entity_id
_entity_poly.type
_entity_poly.pdbx_seq_one_letter_code
_entity_poly.pdbx_strand_id
1 'polypeptide(L)'
;MSNGGSVQSIANLAKGQDRGNAVTIQTMKSKEDSKWVLQDSCTNAYESTVVYAPVDITGMQSVITGCDSSNMAILPSGFSILPDGLESRPLVITSRQEEKGTEGGSLLTIAFQILTNTSPAAKLTVESVDSVNTLISCTLQNIKTSLQCEDS
;
A
#
# COMPACT_ATOMS: atom_id res chain seq x y z
N MET A 1 -6.05 6.33 -0.80
CA MET A 1 -7.41 5.74 -0.95
C MET A 1 -8.43 6.66 -0.26
N SER A 2 -9.07 7.57 -1.00
CA SER A 2 -9.84 8.69 -0.43
C SER A 2 -11.33 8.72 -0.78
N ASN A 3 -11.89 7.67 -1.40
CA ASN A 3 -13.23 7.76 -2.00
C ASN A 3 -14.38 7.12 -1.21
N GLY A 4 -14.30 7.07 0.14
CA GLY A 4 -15.45 6.78 1.03
C GLY A 4 -16.30 5.54 0.75
N GLY A 5 -15.87 4.68 -0.17
CA GLY A 5 -16.59 3.49 -0.62
C GLY A 5 -16.36 2.35 0.35
N SER A 6 -17.39 1.53 0.57
CA SER A 6 -17.25 0.29 1.32
C SER A 6 -16.25 -0.63 0.61
N VAL A 7 -15.20 -1.03 1.32
CA VAL A 7 -14.26 -2.05 0.86
C VAL A 7 -14.74 -3.40 1.38
N GLN A 8 -14.87 -4.39 0.50
CA GLN A 8 -15.28 -5.74 0.87
C GLN A 8 -14.27 -6.75 0.34
N SER A 9 -13.74 -7.60 1.23
CA SER A 9 -12.91 -8.73 0.82
C SER A 9 -13.77 -9.80 0.13
N ILE A 10 -13.36 -10.20 -1.07
CA ILE A 10 -13.99 -11.25 -1.88
C ILE A 10 -13.28 -12.58 -1.67
N ALA A 11 -11.95 -12.54 -1.60
CA ALA A 11 -11.11 -13.71 -1.39
C ALA A 11 -9.91 -13.34 -0.53
N ASN A 12 -9.44 -14.29 0.28
CA ASN A 12 -8.27 -14.17 1.12
C ASN A 12 -7.48 -15.47 1.07
N LEU A 13 -6.24 -15.39 0.62
CA LEU A 13 -5.31 -16.51 0.59
C LEU A 13 -4.17 -16.20 1.56
N ALA A 14 -4.18 -16.84 2.72
CA ALA A 14 -3.07 -16.78 3.65
C ALA A 14 -1.81 -17.41 3.02
N LYS A 15 -0.64 -16.83 3.29
CA LYS A 15 0.64 -17.32 2.82
C LYS A 15 1.71 -17.21 3.91
N GLY A 16 2.66 -18.14 3.95
CA GLY A 16 3.72 -18.12 4.96
C GLY A 16 3.23 -18.44 6.38
N GLN A 17 4.06 -18.13 7.38
CA GLN A 17 3.80 -18.46 8.79
C GLN A 17 3.10 -17.32 9.55
N ASP A 18 3.40 -16.07 9.19
CA ASP A 18 2.84 -14.90 9.87
C ASP A 18 1.38 -14.66 9.48
N ARG A 19 0.53 -14.41 10.48
CA ARG A 19 -0.91 -14.20 10.27
C ARG A 19 -1.25 -12.97 9.41
N GLY A 20 -0.33 -12.02 9.29
CA GLY A 20 -0.48 -10.84 8.44
C GLY A 20 -0.18 -11.08 6.96
N ASN A 21 0.36 -12.25 6.62
CA ASN A 21 0.83 -12.54 5.27
C ASN A 21 -0.31 -13.15 4.45
N ALA A 22 -0.81 -12.39 3.49
CA ALA A 22 -1.95 -12.81 2.68
C ALA A 22 -2.01 -12.07 1.34
N VAL A 23 -2.56 -12.77 0.35
CA VAL A 23 -3.05 -12.17 -0.89
C VAL A 23 -4.57 -12.06 -0.80
N THR A 24 -5.09 -10.85 -0.87
CA THR A 24 -6.53 -10.55 -0.80
C THR A 24 -7.02 -9.95 -2.11
N ILE A 25 -8.24 -10.32 -2.48
CA ILE A 25 -8.99 -9.65 -3.55
C ILE A 25 -10.10 -8.86 -2.87
N GLN A 26 -10.10 -7.55 -3.08
CA GLN A 26 -11.06 -6.63 -2.49
C GLN A 26 -11.87 -5.96 -3.59
N THR A 27 -13.16 -5.73 -3.35
CA THR A 27 -13.97 -4.83 -4.18
C THR A 27 -14.13 -3.49 -3.49
N MET A 28 -13.90 -2.43 -4.26
CA MET A 28 -14.17 -1.05 -3.87
C MET A 28 -15.42 -0.63 -4.62
N LYS A 29 -16.54 -0.54 -3.90
CA LYS A 29 -17.80 -0.07 -4.47
C LYS A 29 -17.82 1.46 -4.44
N SER A 30 -17.87 2.07 -5.62
CA SER A 30 -18.24 3.49 -5.76
C SER A 30 -19.64 3.60 -6.36
N LYS A 31 -20.22 4.80 -6.35
CA LYS A 31 -21.60 5.04 -6.83
C LYS A 31 -21.80 4.68 -8.31
N GLU A 32 -20.74 4.71 -9.12
CA GLU A 32 -20.82 4.50 -10.56
C GLU A 32 -20.04 3.26 -11.02
N ASP A 33 -18.97 2.86 -10.32
CA ASP A 33 -18.13 1.71 -10.70
C ASP A 33 -17.68 0.86 -9.51
N SER A 34 -17.66 -0.46 -9.70
CA SER A 34 -17.01 -1.40 -8.78
C SER A 34 -15.64 -1.79 -9.32
N LYS A 35 -14.57 -1.36 -8.65
CA LYS A 35 -13.19 -1.74 -9.01
C LYS A 35 -12.72 -2.87 -8.10
N TRP A 36 -11.95 -3.81 -8.64
CA TRP A 36 -11.29 -4.82 -7.83
C TRP A 36 -9.85 -4.41 -7.59
N VAL A 37 -9.34 -4.78 -6.42
CA VAL A 37 -7.96 -4.55 -6.03
C VAL A 37 -7.38 -5.86 -5.56
N LEU A 38 -6.27 -6.26 -6.17
CA LEU A 38 -5.42 -7.32 -5.67
C LEU A 38 -4.44 -6.69 -4.69
N GLN A 39 -4.42 -7.16 -3.46
CA GLN A 39 -3.52 -6.67 -2.42
C GLN A 39 -2.71 -7.84 -1.86
N ASP A 40 -1.39 -7.70 -1.92
CA ASP A 40 -0.45 -8.56 -1.22
C ASP A 40 0.07 -7.85 0.05
N SER A 41 -0.07 -8.51 1.19
CA SER A 41 0.49 -8.06 2.47
C SER A 41 1.53 -9.07 2.94
N CYS A 42 2.68 -8.56 3.37
CA CYS A 42 3.78 -9.33 3.94
C CYS A 42 4.30 -8.63 5.19
N THR A 43 4.74 -9.42 6.15
CA THR A 43 5.42 -9.01 7.37
C THR A 43 6.44 -10.06 7.72
N ASN A 44 7.58 -9.61 8.23
CA ASN A 44 8.64 -10.42 8.84
C ASN A 44 9.31 -9.60 9.95
N ALA A 45 10.41 -10.11 10.52
CA ALA A 45 11.11 -9.44 11.63
C ALA A 45 11.71 -8.06 11.30
N TYR A 46 11.87 -7.72 10.01
CA TYR A 46 12.59 -6.53 9.55
C TYR A 46 11.72 -5.59 8.71
N GLU A 47 10.58 -6.06 8.20
CA GLU A 47 9.80 -5.30 7.23
C GLU A 47 8.32 -5.71 7.25
N SER A 48 7.45 -4.75 7.06
CA SER A 48 6.04 -4.95 6.73
C SER A 48 5.67 -4.19 5.47
N THR A 49 5.13 -4.89 4.47
CA THR A 49 4.76 -4.33 3.18
C THR A 49 3.29 -4.53 2.88
N VAL A 50 2.67 -3.52 2.26
CA VAL A 50 1.36 -3.65 1.61
C VAL A 50 1.52 -3.17 0.18
N VAL A 51 1.37 -4.08 -0.77
CA VAL A 51 1.41 -3.79 -2.21
C VAL A 51 0.06 -4.14 -2.80
N TYR A 52 -0.50 -3.26 -3.62
CA TYR A 52 -1.79 -3.45 -4.23
C TYR A 52 -1.80 -2.95 -5.67
N ALA A 53 -2.68 -3.53 -6.48
CA ALA A 53 -2.91 -3.09 -7.85
C ALA A 53 -4.41 -3.15 -8.18
N PRO A 54 -4.97 -2.12 -8.85
CA PRO A 54 -6.31 -2.21 -9.41
C PRO A 54 -6.33 -3.25 -10.53
N VAL A 55 -7.45 -3.98 -10.64
CA VAL A 55 -7.64 -5.04 -11.62
C VAL A 55 -8.89 -4.75 -12.45
N ASP A 56 -8.75 -4.76 -13.78
CA ASP A 56 -9.89 -4.84 -14.69
C ASP A 56 -10.35 -6.29 -14.81
N ILE A 57 -11.54 -6.57 -14.26
CA ILE A 57 -12.11 -7.92 -14.21
C ILE A 57 -12.52 -8.42 -15.58
N THR A 58 -13.01 -7.54 -16.45
CA THR A 58 -13.43 -7.95 -17.80
C THR A 58 -12.21 -8.38 -18.61
N GLY A 59 -11.14 -7.58 -18.58
CA GLY A 59 -9.86 -7.96 -19.14
C GLY A 59 -9.32 -9.25 -18.52
N MET A 60 -9.40 -9.41 -17.20
CA MET A 60 -8.78 -10.55 -16.50
C MET A 60 -9.50 -11.86 -16.84
N GLN A 61 -10.84 -11.84 -16.93
CA GLN A 61 -11.63 -12.98 -17.36
C GLN A 61 -11.25 -13.40 -18.78
N SER A 62 -11.07 -12.45 -19.70
CA SER A 62 -10.62 -12.72 -21.06
C SER A 62 -9.24 -13.42 -21.07
N VAL A 63 -8.27 -12.90 -20.32
CA VAL A 63 -6.93 -13.50 -20.20
C VAL A 63 -6.99 -14.90 -19.61
N ILE A 64 -7.79 -15.13 -18.57
CA ILE A 64 -7.99 -16.46 -17.96
C ILE A 64 -8.57 -17.47 -18.96
N THR A 65 -9.38 -17.02 -19.92
CA THR A 65 -9.89 -17.87 -21.01
C THR A 65 -8.90 -18.09 -22.16
N GLY A 66 -7.68 -17.56 -22.06
CA GLY A 66 -6.61 -17.76 -23.04
C GLY A 66 -6.45 -16.63 -24.06
N CYS A 67 -7.10 -15.48 -23.86
CA CYS A 67 -6.88 -14.29 -24.69
C CYS A 67 -5.53 -13.62 -24.37
N ASP A 68 -5.08 -12.76 -25.28
CA ASP A 68 -3.83 -12.01 -25.14
C ASP A 68 -3.87 -11.02 -23.96
N SER A 69 -2.83 -11.02 -23.14
CA SER A 69 -2.66 -10.14 -21.98
C SER A 69 -1.84 -8.88 -22.27
N SER A 70 -1.36 -8.68 -23.51
CA SER A 70 -0.46 -7.56 -23.86
C SER A 70 -1.03 -6.17 -23.56
N ASN A 71 -2.36 -6.01 -23.60
CA ASN A 71 -3.04 -4.75 -23.36
C ASN A 71 -3.52 -4.57 -21.91
N MET A 72 -3.27 -5.53 -21.03
CA MET A 72 -3.65 -5.44 -19.63
C MET A 72 -2.58 -4.69 -18.82
N ALA A 73 -2.98 -3.58 -18.21
CA ALA A 73 -2.12 -2.84 -17.29
C ALA A 73 -2.39 -3.24 -15.83
N ILE A 74 -1.37 -3.78 -15.16
CA ILE A 74 -1.36 -3.96 -13.70
C ILE A 74 -0.36 -2.95 -13.14
N LEU A 75 -0.85 -2.02 -12.32
CA LEU A 75 -0.07 -0.89 -11.83
C LEU A 75 0.12 -1.01 -10.31
N PRO A 76 1.16 -1.73 -9.85
CA PRO A 76 1.42 -1.92 -8.44
C PRO A 76 1.74 -0.59 -7.76
N SER A 77 1.15 -0.39 -6.59
CA SER A 77 1.42 0.73 -5.69
C SER A 77 1.37 0.21 -4.26
N GLY A 78 2.01 0.89 -3.33
CA GLY A 78 2.08 0.38 -1.97
C GLY A 78 3.07 1.10 -1.11
N PHE A 79 3.35 0.48 0.02
CA PHE A 79 4.33 0.97 0.97
C PHE A 79 5.01 -0.16 1.73
N SER A 80 6.17 0.17 2.27
CA SER A 80 6.94 -0.67 3.17
C SER A 80 7.26 0.11 4.45
N ILE A 81 7.19 -0.58 5.59
CA ILE A 81 7.49 -0.07 6.92
C ILE A 81 8.60 -0.92 7.49
N LEU A 82 9.72 -0.27 7.81
CA LEU A 82 10.87 -0.88 8.47
C LEU A 82 11.07 -0.23 9.84
N PRO A 83 11.57 -0.96 10.84
CA PRO A 83 12.03 -0.34 12.08
C PRO A 83 13.20 0.61 11.75
N ASP A 84 13.33 1.69 12.51
CA ASP A 84 14.43 2.66 12.36
C ASP A 84 15.81 2.11 12.81
N GLY A 85 15.85 0.85 13.24
CA GLY A 85 17.06 0.16 13.68
C GLY A 85 17.52 0.53 15.09
N LEU A 86 16.78 1.40 15.79
CA LEU A 86 17.02 1.68 17.20
C LEU A 86 16.41 0.56 18.03
N GLU A 87 17.22 -0.45 18.36
CA GLU A 87 16.74 -1.48 19.28
C GLU A 87 16.44 -0.85 20.65
N SER A 88 15.18 -0.94 21.08
CA SER A 88 14.75 -0.70 22.45
C SER A 88 15.23 -1.82 23.37
N ARG A 89 16.55 -2.11 23.37
CA ARG A 89 17.09 -3.04 24.36
C ARG A 89 16.98 -2.37 25.72
N PRO A 90 16.37 -3.03 26.74
CA PRO A 90 16.59 -2.61 28.11
C PRO A 90 18.09 -2.79 28.38
N LEU A 91 18.81 -1.68 28.55
CA LEU A 91 20.20 -1.73 28.97
C LEU A 91 20.24 -2.48 30.30
N VAL A 92 20.96 -3.60 30.31
CA VAL A 92 21.16 -4.46 31.47
C VAL A 92 21.48 -3.62 32.70
N ILE A 93 20.58 -3.69 33.70
CA ILE A 93 20.74 -3.30 35.12
C ILE A 93 21.73 -2.14 35.34
N THR A 94 21.29 -0.91 35.16
CA THR A 94 21.92 0.24 35.83
C THR A 94 20.88 0.92 36.71
N SER A 95 21.25 1.18 37.97
CA SER A 95 20.39 1.72 39.03
C SER A 95 20.11 3.21 38.87
N ARG A 96 19.88 3.69 37.64
CA ARG A 96 19.59 5.10 37.37
C ARG A 96 18.21 5.26 36.78
N GLN A 97 17.52 6.24 37.35
CA GLN A 97 16.14 6.63 37.11
C GLN A 97 15.84 6.74 35.62
N GLU A 98 14.69 6.19 35.23
CA GLU A 98 14.11 6.15 33.89
C GLU A 98 14.19 7.50 33.18
N GLU A 99 15.26 7.70 32.40
CA GLU A 99 15.24 8.66 31.30
C GLU A 99 14.33 8.04 30.24
N LYS A 100 13.24 8.72 29.90
CA LYS A 100 12.29 8.35 28.84
C LYS A 100 13.01 7.60 27.73
N GLY A 101 12.79 6.29 27.65
CA GLY A 101 13.35 5.48 26.57
C GLY A 101 13.02 6.17 25.26
N THR A 102 14.04 6.42 24.44
CA THR A 102 13.88 6.92 23.07
C THR A 102 12.77 6.10 22.41
N GLU A 103 11.65 6.75 22.10
CA GLU A 103 10.58 6.16 21.31
C GLU A 103 11.19 5.81 19.95
N GLY A 104 11.35 4.51 19.68
CA GLY A 104 11.82 4.03 18.38
C GLY A 104 10.82 4.44 17.30
N GLY A 105 11.34 4.85 16.14
CA GLY A 105 10.59 5.25 14.98
C GLY A 105 10.47 4.14 13.92
N SER A 106 10.03 4.53 12.73
CA SER A 106 9.96 3.64 11.58
C SER A 106 10.29 4.40 10.30
N LEU A 107 10.92 3.70 9.35
CA LEU A 107 11.13 4.20 8.01
C LEU A 107 9.96 3.74 7.13
N LEU A 108 9.17 4.69 6.64
CA LEU A 108 8.09 4.45 5.69
C LEU A 108 8.57 4.78 4.28
N THR A 109 8.55 3.78 3.39
CA THR A 109 8.79 3.96 1.96
C THR A 109 7.48 3.76 1.20
N ILE A 110 7.08 4.75 0.40
CA ILE A 110 5.85 4.68 -0.42
C ILE A 110 6.25 4.69 -1.89
N ALA A 111 5.65 3.81 -2.69
CA ALA A 111 5.88 3.72 -4.11
C ALA A 111 4.56 3.62 -4.88
N PHE A 112 4.47 4.33 -6.00
CA PHE A 112 3.32 4.31 -6.89
C PHE A 112 3.77 4.09 -8.33
N GLN A 113 3.11 3.16 -9.01
CA GLN A 113 3.13 3.08 -10.45
C GLN A 113 1.81 3.63 -11.00
N ILE A 114 1.86 4.68 -11.80
CA ILE A 114 0.67 5.38 -12.29
C ILE A 114 0.81 5.56 -13.81
N LEU A 115 -0.21 5.13 -14.54
CA LEU A 115 -0.33 5.35 -15.97
C LEU A 115 -1.27 6.53 -16.21
N THR A 116 -0.71 7.68 -16.59
CA THR A 116 -1.47 8.90 -16.87
C THR A 116 -1.97 8.97 -18.32
N ASN A 117 -1.29 8.27 -19.22
CA ASN A 117 -1.67 8.15 -20.63
C ASN A 117 -1.16 6.82 -21.20
N THR A 118 -1.95 6.20 -22.08
CA THR A 118 -1.59 4.93 -22.75
C THR A 118 -0.71 5.15 -23.98
N SER A 119 -0.62 6.37 -24.52
CA SER A 119 0.23 6.69 -25.65
C SER A 119 1.67 6.95 -25.22
N PRO A 120 2.66 6.23 -25.77
CA PRO A 120 4.08 6.46 -25.47
C PRO A 120 4.59 7.86 -25.86
N ALA A 121 3.89 8.54 -26.78
CA ALA A 121 4.23 9.88 -27.23
C ALA A 121 3.55 10.98 -26.39
N ALA A 122 2.68 10.61 -25.45
CA ALA A 122 2.02 11.58 -24.60
C ALA A 122 3.01 12.27 -23.67
N LYS A 123 2.87 13.59 -23.55
CA LYS A 123 3.65 14.38 -22.60
C LYS A 123 2.93 14.41 -21.25
N LEU A 124 3.70 14.33 -20.18
CA LEU A 124 3.18 14.58 -18.83
C LEU A 124 2.67 16.02 -18.76
N THR A 125 1.49 16.19 -18.17
CA THR A 125 0.89 17.50 -17.92
C THR A 125 1.12 17.91 -16.47
N VAL A 126 1.15 19.21 -16.21
CA VAL A 126 1.24 19.73 -14.83
C VAL A 126 0.08 19.21 -13.98
N GLU A 127 -1.13 19.17 -14.53
CA GLU A 127 -2.31 18.60 -13.87
C GLU A 127 -2.12 17.14 -13.44
N SER A 128 -1.45 16.32 -14.27
CA SER A 128 -1.16 14.93 -13.92
C SER A 128 -0.17 14.83 -12.76
N VAL A 129 0.84 15.71 -12.72
CA VAL A 129 1.82 15.78 -11.62
C VAL A 129 1.14 16.21 -10.33
N ASP A 130 0.29 17.25 -10.37
CA ASP A 130 -0.45 17.74 -9.20
C ASP A 130 -1.39 16.66 -8.64
N SER A 131 -2.05 15.91 -9.52
CA SER A 131 -2.90 14.79 -9.13
C SER A 131 -2.12 13.67 -8.43
N VAL A 132 -0.94 13.33 -8.97
CA VAL A 132 -0.05 12.32 -8.35
C VAL A 132 0.48 12.81 -6.99
N ASN A 133 0.90 14.07 -6.90
CA ASN A 133 1.38 14.64 -5.64
C ASN A 133 0.29 14.65 -4.57
N THR A 134 -0.95 14.98 -4.96
CA THR A 134 -2.12 14.91 -4.08
C THR A 134 -2.38 13.49 -3.61
N LEU A 135 -2.31 12.50 -4.51
CA LEU A 135 -2.50 11.09 -4.17
C LEU A 135 -1.46 10.58 -3.16
N ILE A 136 -0.19 10.92 -3.36
CA ILE A 136 0.91 10.57 -2.45
C ILE A 136 0.68 11.21 -1.09
N SER A 137 0.40 12.52 -1.07
CA SER A 137 0.18 13.29 0.17
C SER A 137 -1.01 12.76 0.96
N CYS A 138 -2.15 12.49 0.31
CA CYS A 138 -3.32 11.90 0.97
C CYS A 138 -3.02 10.49 1.49
N THR A 139 -2.23 9.69 0.78
CA THR A 139 -1.89 8.34 1.23
C THR A 139 -0.98 8.39 2.45
N LEU A 140 0.03 9.24 2.44
CA LEU A 140 0.90 9.47 3.60
C LEU A 140 0.08 9.93 4.81
N GLN A 141 -0.81 10.91 4.63
CA GLN A 141 -1.66 11.40 5.72
C GLN A 141 -2.56 10.29 6.28
N ASN A 142 -3.19 9.50 5.42
CA ASN A 142 -4.04 8.40 5.88
C ASN A 142 -3.26 7.34 6.67
N ILE A 143 -2.01 7.04 6.26
CA ILE A 143 -1.14 6.13 6.99
C ILE A 143 -0.80 6.73 8.37
N LYS A 144 -0.34 7.99 8.41
CA LYS A 144 -0.03 8.70 9.66
C LYS A 144 -1.22 8.71 10.61
N THR A 145 -2.42 9.09 10.15
CA THR A 145 -3.64 9.09 10.96
C THR A 145 -4.02 7.70 11.44
N SER A 146 -3.91 6.67 10.58
CA SER A 146 -4.24 5.29 10.97
C SER A 146 -3.28 4.72 12.03
N LEU A 147 -2.03 5.19 12.03
CA LEU A 147 -1.01 4.82 13.00
C LEU A 147 -0.91 5.79 14.19
N GLN A 148 -1.72 6.85 14.22
CA GLN A 148 -1.71 7.90 15.25
C GLN A 148 -0.34 8.62 15.36
N CYS A 149 0.36 8.77 14.23
CA CYS A 149 1.66 9.44 14.12
C CYS A 149 1.50 10.84 13.49
N GLU A 150 0.83 11.74 14.19
CA GLU A 150 0.65 13.13 13.73
C GLU A 150 1.87 13.98 14.12
N ASP A 151 2.24 14.93 13.25
CA ASP A 151 3.35 15.85 13.52
C ASP A 151 2.97 16.73 14.72
N SER A 152 3.76 16.68 15.80
CA SER A 152 3.57 17.47 17.02
C SER A 152 3.89 18.95 16.82
#